data_AF-A0A430E210-F1
#
_entry.id   AF-A0A430E210-F1
#
_cell.length_a   1.000
_cell.length_b   1.000
_cell.length_c   1.000
_cell.angle_alpha   90.00
_cell.angle_beta   90.00
_cell.angle_gamma   90.00
#
_symmetry.space_group_name_H-M   'P 1'
#
loop_
_entity.id
_entity.type
_entity.pdbx_description
1 polymer ?
#
loop_
_entity_poly.entity_id
_entity_poly.type
_entity_poly.pdbx_seq_one_letter_code
_entity_poly.pdbx_strand_id
1 'polypeptide(L)'
;MRTASALLALLLAVPVASQQRAAPFTVAETGEAYGTLDDALQANRGRDFTVLIAPGTYRECAIQQAGRVTFKAVQPGTAIFEGACEGKAALVLRGNGSTVDGLVFRGIRVPDGNGAGIRIEIGDLVVRNSMFLDSQEGILGATDDPASVTIDRSTFSGLGQCHETEDCAHSIYLANRGSVTITNSRFERGEGGHYVKLRAPRVGIVDNSFDDSAGNRTNYMIDLPEGGTGEIARNTFVQGPRKENWGGMIVVSAEQRKYSAAGLSIHDNVASLAPGQQKSPAFVANVSGDRLAIGANQLGAGVRAYEVRQP
;
A
#
# COMPACT_ATOMS: atom_id res chain seq x y z
N MET A 1 83.48 -29.31 -0.33
CA MET A 1 82.23 -29.66 -1.03
C MET A 1 81.05 -29.15 -0.20
N ARG A 2 80.24 -28.24 -0.74
CA ARG A 2 78.80 -28.05 -0.43
C ARG A 2 78.29 -26.84 -1.22
N THR A 3 77.64 -27.13 -2.34
CA THR A 3 76.93 -26.19 -3.22
C THR A 3 75.59 -25.82 -2.60
N ALA A 4 75.28 -24.53 -2.47
CA ALA A 4 73.97 -24.03 -2.07
C ALA A 4 73.14 -23.74 -3.33
N SER A 5 72.01 -24.42 -3.48
CA SER A 5 71.02 -24.16 -4.53
C SER A 5 69.94 -23.22 -3.98
N ALA A 6 69.80 -22.04 -4.58
CA ALA A 6 68.70 -21.12 -4.31
C ALA A 6 67.52 -21.48 -5.23
N LEU A 7 66.37 -21.83 -4.65
CA LEU A 7 65.10 -21.94 -5.37
C LEU A 7 64.40 -20.58 -5.38
N LEU A 8 64.16 -20.04 -6.57
CA LEU A 8 63.36 -18.83 -6.80
C LEU A 8 61.91 -19.27 -7.07
N ALA A 9 60.99 -18.95 -6.16
CA ALA A 9 59.56 -19.20 -6.34
C ALA A 9 58.91 -18.00 -7.05
N LEU A 10 58.48 -18.19 -8.31
CA LEU A 10 57.63 -17.24 -9.01
C LEU A 10 56.18 -17.36 -8.51
N LEU A 11 55.68 -16.30 -7.88
CA LEU A 11 54.26 -16.13 -7.56
C LEU A 11 53.52 -15.61 -8.80
N LEU A 12 52.71 -16.46 -9.41
CA LEU A 12 51.77 -16.08 -10.46
C LEU A 12 50.56 -15.37 -9.82
N ALA A 13 50.46 -14.05 -10.01
CA ALA A 13 49.28 -13.28 -9.65
C ALA A 13 48.15 -13.60 -10.65
N VAL A 14 47.12 -14.31 -10.19
CA VAL A 14 45.92 -14.58 -10.99
C VAL A 14 45.02 -13.34 -10.90
N PRO A 15 44.62 -12.72 -12.03
CA PRO A 15 43.70 -11.59 -11.99
C PRO A 15 42.32 -12.09 -11.55
N VAL A 16 41.85 -11.59 -10.41
CA VAL A 16 40.47 -11.77 -9.98
C VAL A 16 39.61 -10.91 -10.92
N ALA A 17 38.92 -11.54 -11.87
CA ALA A 17 37.91 -10.85 -12.66
C ALA A 17 36.83 -10.33 -11.71
N SER A 18 36.69 -9.01 -11.61
CA SER A 18 35.53 -8.42 -10.97
C SER A 18 34.30 -8.85 -11.77
N GLN A 19 33.42 -9.67 -11.18
CA GLN A 19 32.08 -9.80 -11.71
C GLN A 19 31.45 -8.42 -11.65
N GLN A 20 31.38 -7.72 -12.79
CA GLN A 20 30.46 -6.61 -12.95
C GLN A 20 29.08 -7.16 -12.61
N ARG A 21 28.58 -6.80 -11.42
CA ARG A 21 27.20 -7.10 -11.05
C ARG A 21 26.34 -6.48 -12.15
N ALA A 22 25.51 -7.30 -12.80
CA ALA A 22 24.54 -6.80 -13.75
C ALA A 22 23.73 -5.69 -13.08
N ALA A 23 23.55 -4.58 -13.78
CA ALA A 23 22.83 -3.43 -13.26
C ALA A 23 21.39 -3.87 -12.91
N PRO A 24 20.89 -3.58 -11.69
CA PRO A 24 19.65 -4.18 -11.20
C PRO A 24 18.37 -3.64 -11.84
N PHE A 25 18.46 -2.55 -12.60
CA PHE A 25 17.32 -1.87 -13.22
C PHE A 25 17.48 -1.91 -14.73
N THR A 26 16.55 -2.53 -15.45
CA THR A 26 16.62 -2.65 -16.91
C THR A 26 15.37 -2.10 -17.56
N VAL A 27 15.52 -1.22 -18.54
CA VAL A 27 14.39 -0.75 -19.36
C VAL A 27 13.98 -1.88 -20.31
N ALA A 28 12.75 -2.39 -20.17
CA ALA A 28 12.30 -3.57 -20.90
C ALA A 28 12.32 -3.36 -22.42
N GLU A 29 12.03 -2.14 -22.85
CA GLU A 29 11.88 -1.78 -24.26
C GLU A 29 13.23 -1.68 -25.00
N THR A 30 14.32 -1.34 -24.30
CA THR A 30 15.65 -1.11 -24.90
C THR A 30 16.71 -2.12 -24.47
N GLY A 31 16.50 -2.80 -23.35
CA GLY A 31 17.53 -3.63 -22.69
C GLY A 31 18.62 -2.82 -22.00
N GLU A 32 18.50 -1.49 -21.96
CA GLU A 32 19.47 -0.62 -21.28
C GLU A 32 19.36 -0.81 -19.77
N ALA A 33 20.52 -0.99 -19.12
CA ALA A 33 20.59 -1.30 -17.70
C ALA A 33 21.29 -0.19 -16.92
N TYR A 34 20.75 0.14 -15.75
CA TYR A 34 21.18 1.24 -14.89
C TYR A 34 21.57 0.75 -13.50
N GLY A 35 22.56 1.43 -12.91
CA GLY A 35 23.04 1.12 -11.57
C GLY A 35 22.04 1.50 -10.47
N THR A 36 21.24 2.54 -10.69
CA THR A 36 20.20 3.02 -9.78
C THR A 36 18.86 3.15 -10.50
N LEU A 37 17.77 3.13 -9.75
CA LEU A 37 16.43 3.35 -10.29
C LEU A 37 16.27 4.79 -10.78
N ASP A 38 16.84 5.76 -10.06
CA ASP A 38 16.77 7.18 -10.45
C ASP A 38 17.48 7.43 -11.80
N ASP A 39 18.64 6.82 -12.05
CA ASP A 39 19.31 6.93 -13.35
C ASP A 39 18.41 6.45 -14.50
N ALA A 40 17.70 5.32 -14.31
CA ALA A 40 16.76 4.81 -15.29
C ALA A 40 15.61 5.79 -15.54
N LEU A 41 15.08 6.40 -14.47
CA LEU A 41 14.01 7.40 -14.56
C LEU A 41 14.48 8.70 -15.24
N GLN A 42 15.67 9.20 -14.92
CA GLN A 42 16.20 10.43 -15.53
C GLN A 42 16.53 10.24 -17.01
N ALA A 43 17.16 9.13 -17.37
CA ALA A 43 17.49 8.82 -18.76
C ALA A 43 16.25 8.70 -19.65
N ASN A 44 15.11 8.29 -19.07
CA ASN A 44 13.84 8.07 -19.77
C ASN A 44 12.74 9.07 -19.37
N ARG A 45 13.13 10.22 -18.79
CA ARG A 45 12.19 11.19 -18.25
C ARG A 45 11.16 11.65 -19.29
N GLY A 46 9.89 11.64 -18.90
CA GLY A 46 8.78 12.09 -19.75
C GLY A 46 8.34 11.09 -20.81
N ARG A 47 8.99 9.92 -20.87
CA ARG A 47 8.61 8.83 -21.76
C ARG A 47 7.72 7.82 -21.04
N ASP A 48 7.09 6.96 -21.83
CA ASP A 48 6.38 5.79 -21.33
C ASP A 48 7.31 4.57 -21.45
N PHE A 49 7.57 3.88 -20.34
CA PHE A 49 8.49 2.73 -20.32
C PHE A 49 8.29 1.83 -19.10
N THR A 50 8.93 0.66 -19.14
CA THR A 50 8.95 -0.32 -18.05
C THR A 50 10.35 -0.49 -17.52
N VAL A 51 10.54 -0.28 -16.22
CA VAL A 51 11.76 -0.67 -15.50
C VAL A 51 11.54 -2.02 -14.84
N LEU A 52 12.28 -3.03 -15.33
CA LEU A 52 12.42 -4.34 -14.73
C LEU A 52 13.43 -4.26 -13.59
N ILE A 53 13.02 -4.71 -12.40
CA ILE A 53 13.78 -4.63 -11.17
C ILE A 53 14.21 -6.03 -10.76
N ALA A 54 15.51 -6.27 -10.73
CA ALA A 54 16.09 -7.56 -10.38
C ALA A 54 15.78 -7.95 -8.91
N PRO A 55 15.95 -9.22 -8.54
CA PRO A 55 15.94 -9.63 -7.15
C PRO A 55 16.98 -8.86 -6.32
N GLY A 56 16.58 -8.34 -5.17
CA GLY A 56 17.47 -7.56 -4.32
C GLY A 56 16.77 -6.83 -3.18
N THR A 57 17.57 -6.31 -2.25
CA THR A 57 17.13 -5.35 -1.23
C THR A 57 17.75 -4.00 -1.53
N TYR A 58 16.90 -3.01 -1.70
CA TYR A 58 17.18 -1.67 -2.17
C TYR A 58 16.90 -0.69 -1.04
N ARG A 59 17.97 -0.04 -0.55
CA ARG A 59 17.86 1.10 0.39
C ARG A 59 17.72 2.44 -0.34
N GLU A 60 17.75 2.40 -1.66
CA GLU A 60 17.39 3.53 -2.49
C GLU A 60 15.86 3.66 -2.60
N CYS A 61 15.45 4.81 -3.11
CA CYS A 61 14.08 5.22 -3.38
C CYS A 61 14.10 5.95 -4.73
N ALA A 62 12.94 6.26 -5.30
CA ALA A 62 12.87 6.94 -6.58
C ALA A 62 11.70 7.91 -6.70
N ILE A 63 11.88 8.91 -7.56
CA ILE A 63 10.90 9.96 -7.83
C ILE A 63 10.56 9.96 -9.32
N GLN A 64 9.36 9.53 -9.68
CA GLN A 64 8.86 9.65 -11.05
C GLN A 64 8.38 11.08 -11.28
N GLN A 65 9.14 11.87 -12.03
CA GLN A 65 8.81 13.29 -12.26
C GLN A 65 7.89 13.54 -13.48
N ALA A 66 7.76 12.59 -14.41
CA ALA A 66 6.96 12.74 -15.63
C ALA A 66 6.72 11.37 -16.32
N GLY A 67 5.92 11.37 -17.39
CA GLY A 67 5.67 10.19 -18.23
C GLY A 67 4.81 9.11 -17.56
N ARG A 68 4.64 7.95 -18.20
CA ARG A 68 4.01 6.77 -17.59
C ARG A 68 5.03 5.66 -17.35
N VAL A 69 5.26 5.32 -16.09
CA VAL A 69 6.30 4.34 -15.73
C VAL A 69 5.68 3.09 -15.12
N THR A 70 6.12 1.93 -15.61
CA THR A 70 5.86 0.63 -14.97
C THR A 70 7.09 0.19 -14.19
N PHE A 71 6.97 0.10 -12.87
CA PHE A 71 7.95 -0.49 -11.97
C PHE A 71 7.59 -1.95 -11.74
N LYS A 72 8.40 -2.87 -12.27
CA LYS A 72 8.05 -4.30 -12.26
C LYS A 72 9.19 -5.14 -11.72
N ALA A 73 8.94 -5.93 -10.67
CA ALA A 73 9.89 -6.97 -10.29
C ALA A 73 10.00 -8.02 -11.39
N VAL A 74 11.23 -8.43 -11.72
CA VAL A 74 11.48 -9.55 -12.65
C VAL A 74 10.80 -10.82 -12.13
N GLN A 75 10.87 -11.04 -10.82
CA GLN A 75 10.13 -12.07 -10.11
C GLN A 75 9.33 -11.40 -8.97
N PRO A 76 7.99 -11.54 -8.94
CA PRO A 76 7.19 -10.95 -7.87
C PRO A 76 7.67 -11.36 -6.48
N GLY A 77 7.75 -10.39 -5.57
CA GLY A 77 8.17 -10.60 -4.18
C GLY A 77 9.68 -10.55 -3.95
N THR A 78 10.52 -10.41 -4.99
CA THR A 78 11.99 -10.47 -4.82
C THR A 78 12.70 -9.12 -4.87
N ALA A 79 12.03 -8.05 -5.31
CA ALA A 79 12.57 -6.69 -5.30
C ALA A 79 12.00 -5.93 -4.09
N ILE A 80 12.85 -5.70 -3.08
CA ILE A 80 12.45 -5.20 -1.77
C ILE A 80 13.01 -3.79 -1.55
N PHE A 81 12.13 -2.80 -1.36
CA PHE A 81 12.49 -1.43 -1.06
C PHE A 81 12.35 -1.14 0.45
N GLU A 82 13.39 -0.52 1.01
CA GLU A 82 13.49 -0.16 2.43
C GLU A 82 13.86 1.33 2.64
N GLY A 83 14.07 2.08 1.56
CA GLY A 83 14.42 3.51 1.59
C GLY A 83 13.22 4.42 1.39
N ALA A 84 13.37 5.70 1.76
CA ALA A 84 12.38 6.74 1.50
C ALA A 84 13.03 8.00 0.90
N CYS A 85 12.36 8.58 -0.09
CA CYS A 85 12.72 9.82 -0.75
C CYS A 85 11.89 10.97 -0.18
N GLU A 86 12.50 12.15 -0.07
CA GLU A 86 11.85 13.39 0.40
C GLU A 86 11.22 13.29 1.80
N GLY A 87 11.63 12.32 2.62
CA GLY A 87 10.92 12.03 3.87
C GLY A 87 9.48 11.57 3.66
N LYS A 88 9.16 10.97 2.50
CA LYS A 88 7.81 10.54 2.12
C LYS A 88 7.71 9.03 1.90
N ALA A 89 8.33 8.51 0.83
CA ALA A 89 8.07 7.14 0.39
C ALA A 89 9.21 6.51 -0.42
N ALA A 90 9.19 5.18 -0.58
CA ALA A 90 10.10 4.49 -1.50
C ALA A 90 9.89 4.93 -2.95
N LEU A 91 8.63 5.06 -3.38
CA LEU A 91 8.28 5.62 -4.69
C LEU A 91 7.42 6.87 -4.52
N VAL A 92 7.92 8.02 -4.98
CA VAL A 92 7.15 9.27 -5.06
C VAL A 92 6.75 9.51 -6.51
N LEU A 93 5.44 9.50 -6.79
CA LEU A 93 4.89 9.37 -8.13
C LEU A 93 4.19 10.67 -8.56
N ARG A 94 4.77 11.34 -9.57
CA ARG A 94 4.30 12.61 -10.15
C ARG A 94 4.18 12.56 -11.68
N GLY A 95 4.09 11.36 -12.25
CA GLY A 95 3.93 11.17 -13.68
C GLY A 95 2.47 11.22 -14.13
N ASN A 96 2.26 11.05 -15.43
CA ASN A 96 0.91 10.94 -16.03
C ASN A 96 0.21 9.63 -15.63
N GLY A 97 0.97 8.64 -15.19
CA GLY A 97 0.47 7.39 -14.65
C GLY A 97 1.58 6.47 -14.19
N SER A 98 1.26 5.53 -13.30
CA SER A 98 2.25 4.65 -12.69
C SER A 98 1.68 3.26 -12.53
N THR A 99 2.48 2.23 -12.83
CA THR A 99 2.16 0.84 -12.50
C THR A 99 3.24 0.28 -11.60
N VAL A 100 2.85 -0.35 -10.48
CA VAL A 100 3.74 -1.07 -9.57
C VAL A 100 3.32 -2.54 -9.55
N ASP A 101 4.20 -3.43 -9.97
CA ASP A 101 3.91 -4.86 -10.15
C ASP A 101 4.96 -5.74 -9.48
N GLY A 102 4.56 -6.49 -8.47
CA GLY A 102 5.41 -7.50 -7.84
C GLY A 102 6.45 -6.95 -6.83
N LEU A 103 6.37 -5.67 -6.46
CA LEU A 103 7.35 -5.07 -5.53
C LEU A 103 6.99 -5.33 -4.07
N VAL A 104 8.02 -5.36 -3.22
CA VAL A 104 7.87 -5.38 -1.76
C VAL A 104 8.38 -4.07 -1.19
N PHE A 105 7.59 -3.44 -0.33
CA PHE A 105 7.96 -2.26 0.43
C PHE A 105 7.94 -2.64 1.90
N ARG A 106 9.05 -2.44 2.62
CA ARG A 106 9.08 -2.80 4.05
C ARG A 106 9.91 -1.91 4.95
N GLY A 107 9.49 -1.81 6.21
CA GLY A 107 10.26 -1.11 7.23
C GLY A 107 10.42 0.38 6.98
N ILE A 108 9.55 0.98 6.16
CA ILE A 108 9.69 2.38 5.74
C ILE A 108 9.13 3.26 6.85
N ARG A 109 9.99 4.13 7.36
CA ARG A 109 9.69 5.04 8.46
C ARG A 109 10.37 6.38 8.20
N VAL A 110 9.65 7.47 8.42
CA VAL A 110 10.15 8.83 8.24
C VAL A 110 9.76 9.70 9.45
N PRO A 111 10.42 10.85 9.69
CA PRO A 111 10.28 11.59 10.95
C PRO A 111 8.87 12.11 11.26
N ASP A 112 8.05 12.38 10.24
CA ASP A 112 6.68 12.90 10.43
C ASP A 112 5.64 11.79 10.71
N GLY A 113 6.05 10.52 10.69
CA GLY A 113 5.17 9.40 10.96
C GLY A 113 4.45 8.82 9.74
N ASN A 114 4.70 9.33 8.52
CA ASN A 114 3.95 8.98 7.30
C ASN A 114 4.78 8.25 6.22
N GLY A 115 5.79 7.49 6.63
CA GLY A 115 6.70 6.80 5.71
C GLY A 115 6.01 5.69 4.92
N ALA A 116 5.84 5.87 3.61
CA ALA A 116 5.03 4.97 2.76
C ALA A 116 5.85 4.12 1.78
N GLY A 117 5.28 3.01 1.32
CA GLY A 117 5.80 2.34 0.12
C GLY A 117 5.61 3.21 -1.13
N ILE A 118 4.42 3.80 -1.28
CA ILE A 118 4.08 4.67 -2.41
C ILE A 118 3.50 5.98 -1.89
N ARG A 119 4.03 7.11 -2.37
CA ARG A 119 3.40 8.42 -2.32
C ARG A 119 2.92 8.79 -3.72
N ILE A 120 1.59 8.76 -3.96
CA ILE A 120 1.00 9.21 -5.23
C ILE A 120 0.56 10.67 -5.10
N GLU A 121 1.10 11.54 -5.95
CA GLU A 121 0.78 12.98 -5.95
C GLU A 121 0.01 13.40 -7.21
N ILE A 122 0.26 12.74 -8.35
CA ILE A 122 -0.41 13.04 -9.63
C ILE A 122 -0.56 11.74 -10.46
N GLY A 123 -1.62 11.68 -11.26
CA GLY A 123 -1.81 10.66 -12.29
C GLY A 123 -2.45 9.37 -11.81
N ASP A 124 -2.77 8.50 -12.76
CA ASP A 124 -3.36 7.20 -12.47
C ASP A 124 -2.36 6.26 -11.78
N LEU A 125 -2.85 5.38 -10.92
CA LEU A 125 -2.03 4.39 -10.24
C LEU A 125 -2.63 2.99 -10.40
N VAL A 126 -1.79 2.04 -10.81
CA VAL A 126 -2.09 0.61 -10.76
C VAL A 126 -1.08 -0.07 -9.85
N VAL A 127 -1.54 -0.75 -8.81
CA VAL A 127 -0.70 -1.58 -7.94
C VAL A 127 -1.19 -3.02 -8.03
N ARG A 128 -0.30 -3.96 -8.30
CA ARG A 128 -0.65 -5.38 -8.37
C ARG A 128 0.44 -6.29 -7.85
N ASN A 129 0.03 -7.43 -7.29
CA ASN A 129 0.94 -8.47 -6.79
C ASN A 129 2.00 -7.94 -5.80
N SER A 130 1.71 -6.85 -5.09
CA SER A 130 2.71 -6.12 -4.30
C SER A 130 2.48 -6.31 -2.80
N MET A 131 3.53 -6.11 -2.01
CA MET A 131 3.49 -6.30 -0.56
C MET A 131 3.97 -5.05 0.16
N PHE A 132 3.22 -4.61 1.17
CA PHE A 132 3.53 -3.47 2.03
C PHE A 132 3.59 -4.00 3.46
N LEU A 133 4.79 -3.99 4.05
CA LEU A 133 5.09 -4.76 5.27
C LEU A 133 5.78 -3.89 6.32
N ASP A 134 5.25 -3.82 7.54
CA ASP A 134 5.98 -3.26 8.69
C ASP A 134 6.49 -1.81 8.50
N SER A 135 5.76 -1.02 7.72
CA SER A 135 6.01 0.40 7.45
C SER A 135 4.99 1.27 8.17
N GLN A 136 5.26 2.56 8.30
CA GLN A 136 4.26 3.50 8.84
C GLN A 136 3.02 3.55 7.94
N GLU A 137 3.21 3.73 6.63
CA GLU A 137 2.16 3.74 5.61
C GLU A 137 2.39 2.66 4.55
N GLY A 138 1.31 2.20 3.92
CA GLY A 138 1.41 1.40 2.68
C GLY A 138 1.41 2.30 1.46
N ILE A 139 0.24 2.87 1.16
CA ILE A 139 0.03 3.80 0.06
C ILE A 139 -0.62 5.06 0.61
N LEU A 140 0.06 6.19 0.42
CA LEU A 140 -0.41 7.50 0.85
C LEU A 140 -0.50 8.44 -0.36
N GLY A 141 -1.55 9.25 -0.45
CA GLY A 141 -1.66 10.18 -1.57
C GLY A 141 -2.82 11.14 -1.47
N ALA A 142 -2.64 12.28 -2.11
CA ALA A 142 -3.68 13.27 -2.33
C ALA A 142 -3.49 13.85 -3.74
N THR A 143 -4.52 13.75 -4.58
CA THR A 143 -4.50 14.31 -5.94
C THR A 143 -5.61 15.35 -6.09
N ASP A 144 -5.26 16.53 -6.59
CA ASP A 144 -6.23 17.55 -6.93
C ASP A 144 -6.96 17.24 -8.24
N ASP A 145 -6.30 16.54 -9.16
CA ASP A 145 -6.93 16.07 -10.38
C ASP A 145 -7.63 14.72 -10.16
N PRO A 146 -8.78 14.47 -10.84
CA PRO A 146 -9.41 13.16 -10.83
C PRO A 146 -8.47 12.10 -11.43
N ALA A 147 -8.13 11.08 -10.64
CA ALA A 147 -7.29 9.96 -11.07
C ALA A 147 -8.01 8.62 -10.85
N SER A 148 -7.65 7.61 -11.62
CA SER A 148 -8.01 6.23 -11.34
C SER A 148 -6.90 5.56 -10.53
N VAL A 149 -7.25 5.03 -9.36
CA VAL A 149 -6.35 4.20 -8.56
C VAL A 149 -6.93 2.79 -8.48
N THR A 150 -6.16 1.79 -8.92
CA THR A 150 -6.52 0.37 -8.85
C THR A 150 -5.46 -0.38 -8.07
N ILE A 151 -5.86 -1.14 -7.06
CA ILE A 151 -5.00 -1.96 -6.21
C ILE A 151 -5.55 -3.38 -6.26
N ASP A 152 -4.77 -4.33 -6.75
CA ASP A 152 -5.21 -5.71 -6.97
C ASP A 152 -4.21 -6.71 -6.36
N ARG A 153 -4.70 -7.83 -5.82
CA ARG A 153 -3.85 -8.96 -5.36
C ARG A 153 -2.65 -8.52 -4.53
N SER A 154 -2.84 -7.60 -3.61
CA SER A 154 -1.77 -7.00 -2.81
C SER A 154 -1.92 -7.31 -1.33
N THR A 155 -0.81 -7.28 -0.59
CA THR A 155 -0.78 -7.55 0.85
C THR A 155 -0.37 -6.30 1.61
N PHE A 156 -1.11 -5.99 2.67
CA PHE A 156 -0.85 -4.92 3.61
C PHE A 156 -0.79 -5.56 5.01
N SER A 157 0.39 -5.59 5.62
CA SER A 157 0.60 -6.25 6.92
C SER A 157 1.53 -5.45 7.81
N GLY A 158 1.20 -5.31 9.10
CA GLY A 158 2.11 -4.61 10.02
C GLY A 158 2.15 -3.10 9.80
N LEU A 159 1.13 -2.52 9.16
CA LEU A 159 1.13 -1.11 8.79
C LEU A 159 0.40 -0.26 9.82
N GLY A 160 0.74 1.03 9.82
CA GLY A 160 0.08 2.05 10.62
C GLY A 160 0.83 2.40 11.90
N GLN A 161 0.58 3.63 12.36
CA GLN A 161 0.96 4.10 13.69
C GLN A 161 -0.08 5.15 14.12
N CYS A 162 -0.32 5.27 15.42
CA CYS A 162 -1.12 6.35 16.04
C CYS A 162 -0.48 6.84 17.36
N HIS A 163 0.74 6.39 17.61
CA HIS A 163 1.42 6.52 18.90
C HIS A 163 2.84 7.05 18.75
N GLU A 164 3.32 7.18 17.50
CA GLU A 164 4.67 7.65 17.20
C GLU A 164 4.66 9.16 16.94
N THR A 165 3.64 9.63 16.21
CA THR A 165 3.39 11.06 15.94
C THR A 165 1.90 11.39 16.14
N GLU A 166 1.55 12.67 16.04
CA GLU A 166 0.17 13.16 16.24
C GLU A 166 -0.79 12.60 15.19
N ASP A 167 -0.35 12.57 13.92
CA ASP A 167 -1.15 12.07 12.82
C ASP A 167 -1.00 10.55 12.71
N CYS A 168 -2.14 9.85 12.68
CA CYS A 168 -2.13 8.41 12.45
C CYS A 168 -1.76 8.08 11.01
N ALA A 169 -0.90 7.08 10.83
CA ALA A 169 -0.65 6.42 9.56
C ALA A 169 -1.56 5.20 9.34
N HIS A 170 -1.80 4.83 8.09
CA HIS A 170 -2.78 3.83 7.66
C HIS A 170 -2.16 2.73 6.76
N SER A 171 -2.94 1.72 6.35
CA SER A 171 -2.45 0.82 5.28
C SER A 171 -2.60 1.46 3.90
N ILE A 172 -3.78 2.02 3.64
CA ILE A 172 -4.05 2.85 2.45
C ILE A 172 -4.74 4.13 2.91
N TYR A 173 -4.17 5.26 2.54
CA TYR A 173 -4.80 6.57 2.69
C TYR A 173 -4.73 7.36 1.39
N LEU A 174 -5.88 7.51 0.73
CA LEU A 174 -6.00 8.27 -0.52
C LEU A 174 -7.06 9.35 -0.43
N ALA A 175 -6.69 10.57 -0.82
CA ALA A 175 -7.63 11.61 -1.23
C ALA A 175 -7.58 11.76 -2.75
N ASN A 176 -8.67 11.44 -3.43
CA ASN A 176 -8.72 11.35 -4.89
C ASN A 176 -10.08 11.84 -5.40
N ARG A 177 -10.09 12.72 -6.39
CA ARG A 177 -11.35 13.22 -7.00
C ARG A 177 -11.95 12.29 -8.05
N GLY A 178 -11.25 11.20 -8.41
CA GLY A 178 -11.67 10.22 -9.39
C GLY A 178 -12.28 8.96 -8.77
N SER A 179 -11.60 7.82 -8.88
CA SER A 179 -12.06 6.54 -8.35
C SER A 179 -10.94 5.73 -7.72
N VAL A 180 -11.26 5.00 -6.66
CA VAL A 180 -10.34 4.05 -6.02
C VAL A 180 -10.97 2.67 -6.00
N THR A 181 -10.29 1.70 -6.60
CA THR A 181 -10.71 0.29 -6.62
C THR A 181 -9.65 -0.57 -5.93
N ILE A 182 -10.06 -1.39 -4.98
CA ILE A 182 -9.23 -2.31 -4.20
C ILE A 182 -9.86 -3.69 -4.30
N THR A 183 -9.15 -4.62 -4.92
CA THR A 183 -9.61 -5.98 -5.18
C THR A 183 -8.64 -7.05 -4.72
N ASN A 184 -9.18 -8.20 -4.34
CA ASN A 184 -8.40 -9.43 -4.10
C ASN A 184 -7.21 -9.26 -3.16
N SER A 185 -7.28 -8.29 -2.24
CA SER A 185 -6.17 -7.87 -1.39
C SER A 185 -6.37 -8.30 0.06
N ARG A 186 -5.26 -8.45 0.78
CA ARG A 186 -5.22 -8.86 2.19
C ARG A 186 -4.71 -7.74 3.07
N PHE A 187 -5.43 -7.47 4.15
CA PHE A 187 -5.10 -6.53 5.20
C PHE A 187 -5.05 -7.28 6.52
N GLU A 188 -3.92 -7.24 7.22
CA GLU A 188 -3.79 -7.93 8.51
C GLU A 188 -2.77 -7.29 9.44
N ARG A 189 -2.82 -7.66 10.73
CA ARG A 189 -1.81 -7.28 11.72
C ARG A 189 -1.50 -5.77 11.68
N GLY A 190 -2.52 -4.91 11.60
CA GLY A 190 -2.29 -3.46 11.65
C GLY A 190 -1.71 -3.05 13.00
N GLU A 191 -0.87 -2.01 13.01
CA GLU A 191 -0.19 -1.47 14.22
C GLU A 191 -0.62 -0.03 14.55
N GLY A 192 -1.62 0.48 13.83
CA GLY A 192 -2.23 1.77 14.04
C GLY A 192 -3.20 2.10 12.91
N GLY A 193 -4.03 3.12 13.11
CA GLY A 193 -4.83 3.74 12.07
C GLY A 193 -5.78 2.79 11.32
N HIS A 194 -6.30 3.26 10.20
CA HIS A 194 -7.25 2.51 9.38
C HIS A 194 -6.53 1.53 8.46
N TYR A 195 -7.17 0.41 8.14
CA TYR A 195 -6.69 -0.40 7.02
C TYR A 195 -6.92 0.35 5.71
N VAL A 196 -8.14 0.84 5.46
CA VAL A 196 -8.46 1.62 4.26
C VAL A 196 -9.14 2.92 4.65
N LYS A 197 -8.53 4.07 4.32
CA LYS A 197 -9.13 5.41 4.47
C LYS A 197 -9.19 6.13 3.13
N LEU A 198 -10.39 6.33 2.60
CA LEU A 198 -10.59 6.88 1.25
C LEU A 198 -11.46 8.14 1.27
N ARG A 199 -10.88 9.25 0.83
CA ARG A 199 -11.60 10.47 0.45
C ARG A 199 -11.79 10.48 -1.06
N ALA A 200 -12.80 9.76 -1.54
CA ALA A 200 -13.07 9.63 -2.97
C ALA A 200 -14.57 9.55 -3.28
N PRO A 201 -15.05 10.15 -4.41
CA PRO A 201 -16.47 10.12 -4.75
C PRO A 201 -16.95 8.74 -5.21
N ARG A 202 -16.05 7.90 -5.73
CA ARG A 202 -16.34 6.55 -6.23
C ARG A 202 -15.34 5.55 -5.68
N VAL A 203 -15.86 4.51 -5.01
CA VAL A 203 -15.04 3.44 -4.42
C VAL A 203 -15.53 2.06 -4.86
N GLY A 204 -14.59 1.15 -5.09
CA GLY A 204 -14.86 -0.27 -5.24
C GLY A 204 -13.95 -1.04 -4.29
N ILE A 205 -14.48 -1.63 -3.23
CA ILE A 205 -13.70 -2.41 -2.26
C ILE A 205 -14.29 -3.81 -2.25
N VAL A 206 -13.70 -4.70 -3.04
CA VAL A 206 -14.37 -5.94 -3.44
C VAL A 206 -13.45 -7.16 -3.33
N ASP A 207 -13.97 -8.29 -2.85
CA ASP A 207 -13.23 -9.56 -2.76
C ASP A 207 -11.93 -9.47 -1.91
N ASN A 208 -11.90 -8.62 -0.86
CA ASN A 208 -10.75 -8.45 0.04
C ASN A 208 -10.91 -9.20 1.37
N SER A 209 -9.79 -9.39 2.07
CA SER A 209 -9.74 -9.92 3.44
C SER A 209 -9.20 -8.88 4.40
N PHE A 210 -9.92 -8.60 5.48
CA PHE A 210 -9.52 -7.77 6.60
C PHE A 210 -9.46 -8.61 7.88
N ASP A 211 -8.26 -9.01 8.28
CA ASP A 211 -8.02 -9.80 9.48
C ASP A 211 -7.32 -8.97 10.56
N ASP A 212 -8.12 -8.46 11.48
CA ASP A 212 -7.64 -7.65 12.60
C ASP A 212 -7.41 -8.50 13.87
N SER A 213 -7.48 -9.83 13.80
CA SER A 213 -7.33 -10.71 14.96
C SER A 213 -6.00 -10.52 15.69
N ALA A 214 -4.93 -10.27 14.93
CA ALA A 214 -3.59 -9.94 15.41
C ALA A 214 -3.28 -8.43 15.32
N GLY A 215 -4.29 -7.59 15.11
CA GLY A 215 -4.15 -6.14 15.06
C GLY A 215 -3.91 -5.53 16.45
N ASN A 216 -3.25 -4.38 16.47
CA ASN A 216 -2.92 -3.63 17.66
C ASN A 216 -3.10 -2.13 17.38
N ARG A 217 -3.86 -1.46 18.25
CA ARG A 217 -4.19 -0.02 18.14
C ARG A 217 -4.80 0.38 16.79
N THR A 218 -5.42 -0.55 16.09
CA THR A 218 -6.04 -0.28 14.80
C THR A 218 -7.33 0.51 14.96
N ASN A 219 -7.74 1.14 13.88
CA ASN A 219 -8.94 1.95 13.74
C ASN A 219 -9.94 1.24 12.81
N TYR A 220 -10.88 1.93 12.17
CA TYR A 220 -11.85 1.26 11.28
C TYR A 220 -11.17 0.48 10.15
N MET A 221 -11.81 -0.60 9.69
CA MET A 221 -11.29 -1.40 8.57
C MET A 221 -11.47 -0.65 7.25
N ILE A 222 -12.63 -0.04 7.07
CA ILE A 222 -12.92 0.86 5.96
C ILE A 222 -13.48 2.15 6.54
N ASP A 223 -12.79 3.26 6.27
CA ASP A 223 -13.26 4.61 6.56
C ASP A 223 -13.43 5.37 5.24
N LEU A 224 -14.65 5.83 5.00
CA LEU A 224 -15.00 6.77 3.93
C LEU A 224 -15.31 8.13 4.57
N PRO A 225 -14.29 8.85 5.08
CA PRO A 225 -14.49 9.99 6.00
C PRO A 225 -15.28 11.15 5.39
N GLU A 226 -15.31 11.26 4.06
CA GLU A 226 -16.00 12.30 3.30
C GLU A 226 -17.27 11.81 2.58
N GLY A 227 -17.66 10.55 2.78
CA GLY A 227 -18.69 9.85 2.01
C GLY A 227 -18.17 9.26 0.70
N GLY A 228 -19.08 8.95 -0.22
CA GLY A 228 -18.78 8.33 -1.52
C GLY A 228 -19.78 7.25 -1.91
N THR A 229 -19.87 6.98 -3.21
CA THR A 229 -20.73 5.92 -3.79
C THR A 229 -19.90 4.80 -4.39
N GLY A 230 -20.56 3.71 -4.79
CA GLY A 230 -19.91 2.55 -5.42
C GLY A 230 -20.28 1.26 -4.70
N GLU A 231 -19.30 0.37 -4.53
CA GLU A 231 -19.53 -1.01 -4.05
C GLU A 231 -18.51 -1.42 -2.97
N ILE A 232 -19.02 -1.97 -1.87
CA ILE A 232 -18.24 -2.70 -0.86
C ILE A 232 -18.84 -4.11 -0.77
N ALA A 233 -18.24 -5.07 -1.45
CA ALA A 233 -18.85 -6.39 -1.60
C ALA A 233 -17.90 -7.57 -1.49
N ARG A 234 -18.43 -8.71 -1.03
CA ARG A 234 -17.71 -9.99 -0.97
C ARG A 234 -16.40 -9.93 -0.19
N ASN A 235 -16.28 -9.00 0.75
CA ASN A 235 -15.14 -8.93 1.64
C ASN A 235 -15.36 -9.80 2.88
N THR A 236 -14.27 -10.29 3.45
CA THR A 236 -14.26 -10.97 4.75
C THR A 236 -13.66 -10.04 5.81
N PHE A 237 -14.35 -9.89 6.95
CA PHE A 237 -13.92 -9.07 8.08
C PHE A 237 -13.83 -9.91 9.35
N VAL A 238 -12.72 -9.80 10.06
CA VAL A 238 -12.52 -10.36 11.40
C VAL A 238 -12.07 -9.23 12.32
N GLN A 239 -12.97 -8.74 13.18
CA GLN A 239 -12.64 -7.63 14.08
C GLN A 239 -11.89 -8.11 15.32
N GLY A 240 -10.67 -7.59 15.51
CA GLY A 240 -9.82 -7.90 16.64
C GLY A 240 -10.18 -7.15 17.92
N PRO A 241 -9.65 -7.59 19.08
CA PRO A 241 -9.95 -6.99 20.38
C PRO A 241 -9.23 -5.66 20.66
N ARG A 242 -8.11 -5.36 19.98
CA ARG A 242 -7.19 -4.27 20.36
C ARG A 242 -7.32 -3.01 19.49
N LYS A 243 -8.55 -2.61 19.17
CA LYS A 243 -8.81 -1.40 18.38
C LYS A 243 -8.90 -0.17 19.27
N GLU A 244 -8.38 0.96 18.79
CA GLU A 244 -8.63 2.27 19.41
C GLU A 244 -10.09 2.69 19.13
N ASN A 245 -10.49 2.61 17.86
CA ASN A 245 -11.89 2.77 17.47
C ASN A 245 -12.50 1.42 17.07
N TRP A 246 -13.27 0.85 17.99
CA TRP A 246 -13.94 -0.44 17.81
C TRP A 246 -15.40 -0.32 17.35
N GLY A 247 -15.97 0.89 17.33
CA GLY A 247 -17.42 1.08 17.22
C GLY A 247 -18.02 0.68 15.86
N GLY A 248 -17.21 0.63 14.80
CA GLY A 248 -17.66 0.27 13.44
C GLY A 248 -16.58 -0.47 12.64
N MET A 249 -16.99 -1.28 11.67
CA MET A 249 -16.07 -1.90 10.70
C MET A 249 -15.95 -1.03 9.44
N ILE A 250 -17.11 -0.64 8.88
CA ILE A 250 -17.24 0.30 7.77
C ILE A 250 -17.86 1.59 8.32
N VAL A 251 -17.17 2.71 8.17
CA VAL A 251 -17.64 4.01 8.65
C VAL A 251 -17.75 4.99 7.48
N VAL A 252 -18.90 5.68 7.40
CA VAL A 252 -19.24 6.56 6.28
C VAL A 252 -19.51 7.97 6.77
N SER A 253 -18.78 8.93 6.21
CA SER A 253 -18.87 10.38 6.44
C SER A 253 -18.62 10.84 7.88
N ALA A 254 -17.69 10.18 8.58
CA ALA A 254 -17.38 10.53 9.97
C ALA A 254 -16.65 11.87 10.16
N GLU A 255 -16.06 12.42 9.10
CA GLU A 255 -15.37 13.72 9.19
C GLU A 255 -16.12 14.82 8.44
N GLN A 256 -16.59 14.55 7.23
CA GLN A 256 -17.34 15.51 6.40
C GLN A 256 -18.36 14.79 5.50
N ARG A 257 -19.32 15.55 4.96
CA ARG A 257 -20.34 15.07 4.02
C ARG A 257 -20.16 15.70 2.64
N LYS A 258 -18.95 15.57 2.10
CA LYS A 258 -18.55 16.21 0.85
C LYS A 258 -19.07 15.46 -0.37
N TYR A 259 -19.04 14.14 -0.33
CA TYR A 259 -19.59 13.26 -1.36
C TYR A 259 -20.84 12.59 -0.82
N SER A 260 -21.92 12.58 -1.60
CA SER A 260 -23.10 11.80 -1.22
C SER A 260 -22.74 10.32 -1.12
N ALA A 261 -23.31 9.64 -0.14
CA ALA A 261 -23.26 8.20 0.03
C ALA A 261 -24.60 7.53 -0.34
N ALA A 262 -25.55 8.28 -0.90
CA ALA A 262 -26.84 7.75 -1.33
C ALA A 262 -26.63 6.64 -2.37
N GLY A 263 -27.12 5.44 -2.06
CA GLY A 263 -26.95 4.28 -2.93
C GLY A 263 -25.58 3.61 -2.89
N LEU A 264 -24.68 3.97 -1.96
CA LEU A 264 -23.47 3.17 -1.71
C LEU A 264 -23.89 1.72 -1.40
N SER A 265 -23.45 0.79 -2.25
CA SER A 265 -23.85 -0.61 -2.22
C SER A 265 -22.96 -1.39 -1.26
N ILE A 266 -23.55 -2.09 -0.29
CA ILE A 266 -22.81 -2.90 0.70
C ILE A 266 -23.49 -4.26 0.85
N HIS A 267 -22.92 -5.31 0.26
CA HIS A 267 -23.56 -6.63 0.18
C HIS A 267 -22.57 -7.78 0.04
N ASP A 268 -23.05 -8.99 0.30
CA ASP A 268 -22.34 -10.27 0.20
C ASP A 268 -21.05 -10.33 1.03
N ASN A 269 -20.89 -9.45 2.02
CA ASN A 269 -19.76 -9.48 2.93
C ASN A 269 -20.00 -10.48 4.06
N VAL A 270 -18.91 -11.01 4.61
CA VAL A 270 -18.90 -11.83 5.82
C VAL A 270 -18.16 -11.07 6.92
N ALA A 271 -18.78 -10.89 8.08
CA ALA A 271 -18.14 -10.20 9.21
C ALA A 271 -18.26 -11.01 10.49
N SER A 272 -17.17 -11.09 11.25
CA SER A 272 -17.09 -11.83 12.50
C SER A 272 -16.21 -11.10 13.52
N LEU A 273 -16.26 -11.57 14.77
CA LEU A 273 -15.40 -11.09 15.85
C LEU A 273 -14.33 -12.15 16.12
N ALA A 274 -13.07 -11.72 16.29
CA ALA A 274 -11.98 -12.60 16.69
C ALA A 274 -12.21 -13.15 18.12
N PRO A 275 -11.63 -14.32 18.47
CA PRO A 275 -11.63 -14.79 19.85
C PRO A 275 -11.14 -13.72 20.83
N GLY A 276 -11.85 -13.55 21.93
CA GLY A 276 -11.52 -12.56 22.96
C GLY A 276 -11.99 -11.13 22.68
N GLN A 277 -12.59 -10.84 21.51
CA GLN A 277 -13.31 -9.59 21.31
C GLN A 277 -14.65 -9.63 22.08
N GLN A 278 -14.85 -8.64 22.96
CA GLN A 278 -16.01 -8.53 23.86
C GLN A 278 -16.95 -7.36 23.51
N LYS A 279 -16.59 -6.53 22.52
CA LYS A 279 -17.37 -5.39 22.06
C LYS A 279 -18.39 -5.79 21.00
N SER A 280 -19.38 -4.92 20.77
CA SER A 280 -20.42 -5.10 19.76
C SER A 280 -20.38 -3.97 18.70
N PRO A 281 -19.49 -4.08 17.69
CA PRO A 281 -19.39 -3.09 16.62
C PRO A 281 -20.62 -3.10 15.72
N ALA A 282 -20.87 -1.98 15.06
CA ALA A 282 -21.68 -1.96 13.86
C ALA A 282 -20.85 -2.45 12.66
N PHE A 283 -21.44 -3.29 11.80
CA PHE A 283 -20.85 -3.63 10.51
C PHE A 283 -20.75 -2.36 9.65
N VAL A 284 -21.84 -1.59 9.58
CA VAL A 284 -21.88 -0.27 8.94
C VAL A 284 -22.32 0.79 9.94
N ALA A 285 -21.49 1.81 10.15
CA ALA A 285 -21.84 3.02 10.89
C ALA A 285 -21.97 4.19 9.91
N ASN A 286 -23.18 4.74 9.79
CA ASN A 286 -23.49 5.81 8.86
C ASN A 286 -23.69 7.15 9.57
N VAL A 287 -22.78 8.08 9.32
CA VAL A 287 -22.82 9.47 9.81
C VAL A 287 -23.35 10.42 8.74
N SER A 288 -23.48 9.95 7.48
CA SER A 288 -23.84 10.81 6.33
C SER A 288 -25.30 11.30 6.39
N GLY A 289 -26.20 10.49 6.95
CA GLY A 289 -27.65 10.70 6.87
C GLY A 289 -28.27 10.26 5.53
N ASP A 290 -27.44 9.88 4.55
CA ASP A 290 -27.91 9.37 3.26
C ASP A 290 -28.42 7.93 3.39
N ARG A 291 -29.34 7.57 2.49
CA ARG A 291 -29.85 6.20 2.36
C ARG A 291 -28.83 5.34 1.60
N LEU A 292 -28.11 4.49 2.33
CA LEU A 292 -27.22 3.47 1.75
C LEU A 292 -28.02 2.30 1.14
N ALA A 293 -27.44 1.61 0.17
CA ALA A 293 -27.98 0.40 -0.43
C ALA A 293 -27.38 -0.86 0.23
N ILE A 294 -27.74 -1.11 1.49
CA ILE A 294 -27.26 -2.27 2.25
C ILE A 294 -28.05 -3.51 1.82
N GLY A 295 -27.38 -4.46 1.18
CA GLY A 295 -27.92 -5.75 0.78
C GLY A 295 -27.72 -6.84 1.84
N ALA A 296 -27.79 -8.10 1.40
CA ALA A 296 -27.54 -9.25 2.28
C ALA A 296 -26.08 -9.26 2.72
N ASN A 297 -25.81 -9.40 4.03
CA ASN A 297 -24.47 -9.58 4.57
C ASN A 297 -24.54 -10.66 5.66
N GLN A 298 -23.52 -11.51 5.77
CA GLN A 298 -23.46 -12.58 6.77
C GLN A 298 -22.70 -12.06 7.99
N LEU A 299 -23.43 -11.79 9.08
CA LEU A 299 -22.87 -11.18 10.28
C LEU A 299 -22.86 -12.19 11.42
N GLY A 300 -21.67 -12.44 11.96
CA GLY A 300 -21.46 -13.28 13.13
C GLY A 300 -22.05 -12.67 14.41
N ALA A 301 -22.20 -13.50 15.44
CA ALA A 301 -22.72 -13.08 16.73
C ALA A 301 -21.95 -11.87 17.29
N GLY A 302 -22.69 -10.89 17.83
CA GLY A 302 -22.12 -9.67 18.39
C GLY A 302 -21.88 -8.53 17.39
N VAL A 303 -21.94 -8.79 16.08
CA VAL A 303 -21.86 -7.76 15.04
C VAL A 303 -23.26 -7.19 14.77
N ARG A 304 -23.47 -5.91 15.07
CA ARG A 304 -24.73 -5.21 14.74
C ARG A 304 -24.73 -4.87 13.26
N ALA A 305 -25.85 -5.04 12.57
CA ALA A 305 -25.88 -4.80 11.12
C ALA A 305 -25.61 -3.33 10.75
N TYR A 306 -26.22 -2.40 11.47
CA TYR A 306 -26.23 -1.00 11.06
C TYR A 306 -26.38 -0.08 12.28
N GLU A 307 -25.75 1.09 12.20
CA GLU A 307 -25.86 2.15 13.18
C GLU A 307 -25.95 3.50 12.47
N VAL A 308 -26.90 4.34 12.87
CA VAL A 308 -26.92 5.76 12.51
C VAL A 308 -26.20 6.54 13.59
N ARG A 309 -25.25 7.38 13.18
CA ARG A 309 -24.52 8.28 14.07
C ARG A 309 -24.86 9.73 13.74
N GLN A 310 -24.94 10.55 14.78
CA GLN A 310 -24.94 11.99 14.60
C GLN A 310 -23.49 12.46 14.39
N PRO A 311 -23.28 13.49 13.56
CA PRO A 311 -21.97 14.10 13.35
C PRO A 311 -21.46 14.79 14.63
#